data_AF-A0A5E3WI21-F1
#
_entry.id   AF-A0A5E3WI21-F1
#
_cell.length_a   1.000
_cell.length_b   1.000
_cell.length_c   1.000
_cell.angle_alpha   90.00
_cell.angle_beta   90.00
_cell.angle_gamma   90.00
#
_symmetry.space_group_name_H-M   'P 1'
#
loop_
_entity.id
_entity.type
_entity.pdbx_description
1 polymer ?
#
loop_
_entity_poly.entity_id
_entity_poly.type
_entity_poly.pdbx_seq_one_letter_code
_entity_poly.pdbx_strand_id
1 'polypeptide(L)'
;MAANYIDAQMASSDSLHTRDDFTRDENPELPESRPGSPARADPPEALPLGTIPRDTHWPHWMREDDTRHYDRDYDIRMHVTDFLPELGDLLDQARPNEYVGEAQDAVWRCPTCEYTFCPYDLNREAVQAARELGPDGVVREDAETGVASLDASNPRRFLRYMDSLAWKHLAGHLRGIGIRLTWPNAHTSYREPVAWWLEHEQPSPAEGPFLHALHTMCLRLEHSERVDSDRLREWILIKTLRSARRGQHRARVNITRLRREARARRAKLVARMFAAGANVVTVARGLMRRREKDEEYLLPWRLELNRQTKILREGQARASPNVLAQSRIAPRGF
;
A
#
# COMPACT_ATOMS: atom_id res chain seq x y z
N MET A 1 -9.50 59.71 -23.40
CA MET A 1 -8.17 59.61 -24.06
C MET A 1 -7.05 59.28 -23.07
N ALA A 2 -6.90 59.98 -21.93
CA ALA A 2 -5.83 59.69 -20.96
C ALA A 2 -5.84 58.24 -20.38
N ALA A 3 -7.02 57.64 -20.19
CA ALA A 3 -7.14 56.26 -19.73
C ALA A 3 -6.59 55.22 -20.72
N ASN A 4 -6.74 55.46 -22.04
CA ASN A 4 -6.27 54.54 -23.07
C ASN A 4 -4.76 54.65 -23.30
N TYR A 5 -4.18 55.84 -23.09
CA TYR A 5 -2.73 56.07 -23.18
C TYR A 5 -1.96 55.40 -22.03
N ILE A 6 -2.54 55.39 -20.83
CA ILE A 6 -1.96 54.73 -19.65
C ILE A 6 -2.11 53.21 -19.75
N ASP A 7 -3.23 52.69 -20.26
CA ASP A 7 -3.40 51.25 -20.52
C ASP A 7 -2.47 50.75 -21.65
N ALA A 8 -2.20 51.57 -22.67
CA ALA A 8 -1.27 51.22 -23.76
C ALA A 8 0.20 51.20 -23.30
N GLN A 9 0.61 52.14 -22.44
CA GLN A 9 1.95 52.13 -21.84
C GLN A 9 2.16 50.98 -20.85
N MET A 10 1.12 50.56 -20.12
CA MET A 10 1.21 49.41 -19.21
C MET A 10 1.06 48.05 -19.90
N ALA A 11 0.58 47.99 -21.14
CA ALA A 11 0.55 46.78 -21.96
C ALA A 11 1.87 46.53 -22.74
N SER A 12 2.72 47.55 -22.86
CA SER A 12 3.93 47.54 -23.69
C SER A 12 5.14 46.82 -23.07
N SER A 13 5.07 46.35 -21.82
CA SER A 13 6.17 45.61 -21.17
C SER A 13 5.98 44.09 -21.15
N ASP A 14 4.88 43.54 -21.68
CA ASP A 14 4.55 42.11 -21.62
C ASP A 14 4.36 41.45 -23.01
N SER A 15 4.81 42.08 -24.10
CA SER A 15 4.80 41.51 -25.44
C SER A 15 6.06 40.68 -25.72
N LEU A 16 6.04 39.41 -25.30
CA LEU A 16 6.86 38.35 -25.90
C LEU A 16 6.00 37.10 -26.12
N HIS A 17 5.12 37.17 -27.10
CA HIS A 17 4.74 36.00 -27.90
C HIS A 17 4.54 36.47 -29.35
N THR A 18 5.51 36.11 -30.18
CA THR A 18 5.47 36.19 -31.64
C THR A 18 4.27 35.42 -32.17
N ARG A 19 3.66 35.99 -33.20
CA ARG A 19 2.36 35.66 -33.75
C ARG A 19 2.55 34.96 -35.10
N ASP A 20 3.25 33.83 -35.12
CA ASP A 20 3.57 33.11 -36.38
C ASP A 20 3.20 31.60 -36.43
N ASP A 21 2.63 30.99 -35.38
CA ASP A 21 2.28 29.55 -35.43
C ASP A 21 0.86 29.26 -35.94
N PHE A 22 0.26 30.15 -36.74
CA PHE A 22 -1.01 29.87 -37.45
C PHE A 22 -0.78 29.79 -38.95
N THR A 23 -0.13 28.70 -39.38
CA THR A 23 -0.27 28.19 -40.76
C THR A 23 -0.72 26.74 -40.72
N ARG A 24 -1.66 26.45 -41.64
CA ARG A 24 -2.39 25.20 -41.91
C ARG A 24 -1.62 23.91 -41.59
N ASP A 25 -2.27 23.04 -40.83
CA ASP A 25 -2.05 21.59 -40.93
C ASP A 25 -3.19 21.02 -41.80
N GLU A 26 -2.88 20.74 -43.07
CA GLU A 26 -3.65 19.77 -43.87
C GLU A 26 -3.12 18.40 -43.45
N ASN A 27 -3.97 17.54 -42.91
CA ASN A 27 -3.58 16.18 -42.50
C ASN A 27 -4.15 15.15 -43.50
N PRO A 28 -3.37 14.73 -44.53
CA PRO A 28 -3.82 13.73 -45.50
C PRO A 28 -3.32 12.30 -45.23
N GLU A 29 -2.77 11.96 -44.05
CA GLU A 29 -2.12 10.65 -43.86
C GLU A 29 -2.71 9.80 -42.72
N LEU A 30 -3.88 9.22 -42.96
CA LEU A 30 -4.25 7.95 -42.34
C LEU A 30 -4.38 6.90 -43.44
N PRO A 31 -3.61 5.81 -43.42
CA PRO A 31 -3.74 4.75 -44.43
C PRO A 31 -5.06 4.00 -44.25
N GLU A 32 -5.68 3.63 -45.37
CA GLU A 32 -6.86 2.77 -45.38
C GLU A 32 -6.57 1.40 -44.73
N SER A 33 -7.50 0.94 -43.90
CA SER A 33 -7.48 -0.40 -43.31
C SER A 33 -7.41 -1.48 -44.39
N ARG A 34 -6.38 -2.34 -44.34
CA ARG A 34 -6.17 -3.46 -45.28
C ARG A 34 -7.38 -4.41 -45.32
N PRO A 35 -7.95 -4.72 -46.50
CA PRO A 35 -8.84 -5.86 -46.66
C PRO A 35 -8.01 -7.16 -46.68
N GLY A 36 -8.26 -8.05 -45.72
CA GLY A 36 -7.60 -9.36 -45.63
C GLY A 36 -6.77 -9.54 -44.36
N SER A 37 -7.43 -9.71 -43.22
CA SER A 37 -6.80 -10.28 -42.02
C SER A 37 -6.48 -11.76 -42.28
N PRO A 38 -5.28 -12.26 -41.93
CA PRO A 38 -4.96 -13.68 -42.12
C PRO A 38 -5.86 -14.52 -41.21
N ALA A 39 -6.46 -15.56 -41.80
CA ALA A 39 -7.22 -16.56 -41.08
C ALA A 39 -6.33 -17.19 -39.99
N ARG A 40 -6.91 -17.35 -38.79
CA ARG A 40 -6.27 -18.04 -37.67
C ARG A 40 -5.95 -19.47 -38.11
N ALA A 41 -4.67 -19.81 -38.24
CA ALA A 41 -4.25 -21.19 -38.46
C ALA A 41 -4.37 -21.93 -37.13
N ASP A 42 -5.08 -23.06 -37.13
CA ASP A 42 -5.06 -24.00 -36.02
C ASP A 42 -3.65 -24.62 -35.88
N PRO A 43 -3.14 -24.80 -34.65
CA PRO A 43 -1.79 -25.30 -34.44
C PRO A 43 -1.65 -26.78 -34.88
N PRO A 44 -0.51 -27.19 -35.46
CA PRO A 44 -0.29 -28.58 -35.85
C PRO A 44 -0.16 -29.51 -34.64
N GLU A 45 -0.53 -30.79 -34.85
CA GLU A 45 -0.52 -31.89 -33.89
C GLU A 45 0.80 -32.08 -33.12
N ALA A 46 0.65 -32.68 -31.92
CA ALA A 46 1.60 -32.75 -30.82
C ALA A 46 2.99 -33.29 -31.20
N LEU A 47 4.01 -32.48 -30.95
CA LEU A 47 5.39 -32.93 -30.81
C LEU A 47 5.52 -33.83 -29.55
N PRO A 48 6.37 -34.87 -29.57
CA PRO A 48 6.57 -35.73 -28.41
C PRO A 48 7.05 -34.89 -27.23
N LEU A 49 6.38 -35.05 -26.08
CA LEU A 49 6.77 -34.44 -24.81
C LEU A 49 8.25 -34.74 -24.58
N GLY A 50 9.08 -33.71 -24.65
CA GLY A 50 10.51 -33.80 -24.38
C GLY A 50 10.78 -34.33 -22.98
N THR A 51 12.06 -34.64 -22.71
CA THR A 51 12.55 -35.05 -21.39
C THR A 51 11.89 -34.24 -20.28
N ILE A 52 11.15 -34.93 -19.40
CA ILE A 52 10.50 -34.34 -18.22
C ILE A 52 11.53 -33.43 -17.51
N PRO A 53 11.21 -32.15 -17.25
CA PRO A 53 12.16 -31.22 -16.64
C PRO A 53 12.69 -31.78 -15.32
N ARG A 54 13.97 -31.55 -15.03
CA ARG A 54 14.66 -32.03 -13.81
C ARG A 54 14.05 -31.51 -12.50
N ASP A 55 13.05 -30.64 -12.58
CA ASP A 55 12.52 -29.83 -11.48
C ASP A 55 11.16 -30.32 -10.96
N THR A 56 10.77 -31.56 -11.26
CA THR A 56 9.53 -32.18 -10.74
C THR A 56 9.50 -32.28 -9.21
N HIS A 57 10.67 -32.17 -8.56
CA HIS A 57 10.82 -32.15 -7.10
C HIS A 57 10.69 -30.75 -6.49
N TRP A 58 10.57 -29.69 -7.31
CA TRP A 58 10.45 -28.32 -6.83
C TRP A 58 8.98 -28.02 -6.57
N PRO A 59 8.61 -27.30 -5.50
CA PRO A 59 7.24 -26.89 -5.28
C PRO A 59 6.61 -26.17 -6.47
N HIS A 60 5.32 -26.37 -6.70
CA HIS A 60 4.61 -25.89 -7.89
C HIS A 60 4.79 -24.38 -8.13
N TRP A 61 4.75 -23.58 -7.06
CA TRP A 61 4.90 -22.13 -7.11
C TRP A 61 6.34 -21.64 -7.39
N MET A 62 7.34 -22.51 -7.26
CA MET A 62 8.71 -22.22 -7.73
C MET A 62 8.87 -22.45 -9.24
N ARG A 63 7.89 -23.10 -9.89
CA ARG A 63 7.92 -23.40 -11.34
C ARG A 63 7.24 -22.33 -12.18
N GLU A 64 6.41 -21.47 -11.57
CA GLU A 64 5.62 -20.46 -12.27
C GLU A 64 6.31 -19.08 -12.22
N ASP A 65 6.66 -18.54 -13.38
CA ASP A 65 7.33 -17.23 -13.56
C ASP A 65 6.37 -16.02 -13.39
N ASP A 66 5.11 -16.25 -12.98
CA ASP A 66 4.11 -15.18 -12.91
C ASP A 66 4.23 -14.39 -11.61
N THR A 67 5.04 -13.34 -11.66
CA THR A 67 5.29 -12.33 -10.60
C THR A 67 4.07 -11.45 -10.26
N ARG A 68 2.85 -11.88 -10.61
CA ARG A 68 1.64 -11.09 -10.47
C ARG A 68 0.74 -11.68 -9.38
N HIS A 69 0.73 -11.01 -8.23
CA HIS A 69 -0.31 -11.08 -7.20
C HIS A 69 -0.29 -12.31 -6.28
N TYR A 70 0.84 -12.54 -5.62
CA TYR A 70 0.84 -13.34 -4.40
C TYR A 70 1.24 -12.43 -3.25
N ASP A 71 0.30 -12.15 -2.35
CA ASP A 71 0.59 -11.51 -1.06
C ASP A 71 1.67 -12.34 -0.37
N ARG A 72 2.63 -11.69 0.31
CA ARG A 72 3.70 -12.34 1.06
C ARG A 72 3.20 -13.53 1.90
N ASP A 73 2.01 -13.41 2.46
CA ASP A 73 1.36 -14.45 3.26
C ASP A 73 1.01 -15.69 2.43
N TYR A 74 0.67 -15.54 1.15
CA TYR A 74 0.45 -16.66 0.22
C TYR A 74 1.74 -17.44 -0.04
N ASP A 75 2.86 -16.77 -0.31
CA ASP A 75 4.14 -17.41 -0.58
C ASP A 75 4.64 -18.19 0.65
N ILE A 76 4.54 -17.60 1.84
CA ILE A 76 4.91 -18.28 3.08
C ILE A 76 3.91 -19.42 3.37
N ARG A 77 2.62 -19.25 3.06
CA ARG A 77 1.61 -20.31 3.21
C ARG A 77 1.90 -21.50 2.31
N MET A 78 2.25 -21.26 1.05
CA MET A 78 2.62 -22.33 0.12
C MET A 78 3.85 -23.07 0.65
N HIS A 79 4.85 -22.35 1.15
CA HIS A 79 6.00 -22.97 1.81
C HIS A 79 5.61 -23.82 3.03
N VAL A 80 4.73 -23.34 3.91
CA VAL A 80 4.20 -24.19 5.01
C VAL A 80 3.51 -25.43 4.44
N THR A 81 2.66 -25.26 3.42
CA THR A 81 1.87 -26.34 2.84
C THR A 81 2.75 -27.41 2.17
N ASP A 82 3.89 -27.02 1.59
CA ASP A 82 4.79 -27.99 0.97
C ASP A 82 5.58 -28.82 1.98
N PHE A 83 5.96 -28.23 3.11
CA PHE A 83 6.82 -28.89 4.11
C PHE A 83 6.03 -29.47 5.29
N LEU A 84 4.87 -28.91 5.61
CA LEU A 84 3.96 -29.27 6.71
C LEU A 84 2.51 -29.12 6.21
N PRO A 85 2.06 -29.95 5.25
CA PRO A 85 0.74 -29.81 4.61
C PRO A 85 -0.41 -29.85 5.63
N GLU A 86 -0.25 -30.60 6.72
CA GLU A 86 -1.24 -30.71 7.80
C GLU A 86 -1.39 -29.40 8.61
N LEU A 87 -0.46 -28.45 8.48
CA LEU A 87 -0.52 -27.12 9.10
C LEU A 87 -1.01 -26.02 8.17
N GLY A 88 -1.07 -26.26 6.86
CA GLY A 88 -1.49 -25.23 5.89
C GLY A 88 -2.87 -24.67 6.22
N ASP A 89 -3.83 -25.55 6.53
CA ASP A 89 -5.19 -25.18 6.91
C ASP A 89 -5.26 -24.56 8.32
N LEU A 90 -4.41 -25.00 9.26
CA LEU A 90 -4.44 -24.54 10.65
C LEU A 90 -3.92 -23.10 10.81
N LEU A 91 -3.09 -22.61 9.88
CA LEU A 91 -2.66 -21.21 9.84
C LEU A 91 -3.70 -20.27 9.22
N ASP A 92 -4.58 -20.79 8.37
CA ASP A 92 -5.67 -20.05 7.72
C ASP A 92 -6.99 -20.09 8.54
N GLN A 93 -7.15 -21.12 9.36
CA GLN A 93 -8.34 -21.39 10.16
C GLN A 93 -8.16 -21.04 11.64
N ALA A 94 -9.25 -21.22 12.38
CA ALA A 94 -9.47 -20.64 13.69
C ALA A 94 -8.57 -21.22 14.80
N ARG A 95 -8.74 -20.70 16.02
CA ARG A 95 -7.81 -20.89 17.15
C ARG A 95 -7.67 -22.38 17.52
N PRO A 96 -6.52 -22.83 18.07
CA PRO A 96 -6.29 -24.23 18.42
C PRO A 96 -7.36 -24.83 19.34
N ASN A 97 -7.98 -24.02 20.21
CA ASN A 97 -9.10 -24.43 21.03
C ASN A 97 -10.36 -24.83 20.26
N GLU A 98 -10.54 -24.36 19.04
CA GLU A 98 -11.70 -24.70 18.20
C GLU A 98 -11.57 -26.11 17.59
N TYR A 99 -10.36 -26.69 17.62
CA TYR A 99 -10.10 -28.08 17.23
C TYR A 99 -10.27 -29.07 18.37
N VAL A 100 -10.52 -28.59 19.59
CA VAL A 100 -10.84 -29.44 20.74
C VAL A 100 -12.34 -29.73 20.72
N GLY A 101 -12.73 -30.79 20.00
CA GLY A 101 -14.14 -31.20 19.89
C GLY A 101 -14.64 -31.93 21.15
N GLU A 102 -15.96 -31.89 21.39
CA GLU A 102 -16.62 -32.65 22.46
C GLU A 102 -16.36 -34.17 22.36
N ALA A 103 -16.13 -34.67 21.15
CA ALA A 103 -15.81 -36.08 20.88
C ALA A 103 -14.37 -36.48 21.23
N GLN A 104 -13.50 -35.52 21.60
CA GLN A 104 -12.07 -35.76 21.84
C GLN A 104 -11.69 -35.66 23.32
N ASP A 105 -12.65 -35.77 24.24
CA ASP A 105 -12.43 -35.72 25.70
C ASP A 105 -11.61 -34.50 26.16
N ALA A 106 -11.80 -33.36 25.49
CA ALA A 106 -11.04 -32.13 25.70
C ALA A 106 -9.50 -32.24 25.46
N VAL A 107 -9.03 -33.28 24.75
CA VAL A 107 -7.62 -33.45 24.40
C VAL A 107 -7.31 -32.69 23.12
N TRP A 108 -6.27 -31.86 23.15
CA TRP A 108 -5.70 -31.28 21.93
C TRP A 108 -4.65 -32.22 21.34
N ARG A 109 -4.66 -32.38 20.02
CA ARG A 109 -3.70 -33.22 19.29
C ARG A 109 -3.00 -32.40 18.21
N CYS A 110 -1.69 -32.55 18.13
CA CYS A 110 -0.93 -31.93 17.05
C CYS A 110 -1.26 -32.63 15.72
N PRO A 111 -1.48 -31.89 14.62
CA PRO A 111 -1.76 -32.49 13.32
C PRO A 111 -0.50 -33.05 12.62
N THR A 112 0.70 -32.64 13.03
CA THR A 112 1.97 -33.06 12.41
C THR A 112 2.72 -34.14 13.16
N CYS A 113 2.43 -34.35 14.45
CA CYS A 113 3.08 -35.37 15.26
C CYS A 113 2.14 -35.94 16.32
N GLU A 114 2.60 -36.96 17.05
CA GLU A 114 1.80 -37.63 18.08
C GLU A 114 1.70 -36.83 19.40
N TYR A 115 2.18 -35.59 19.45
CA TYR A 115 2.07 -34.77 20.65
C TYR A 115 0.61 -34.43 20.94
N THR A 116 0.21 -34.72 22.18
CA THR A 116 -1.13 -34.44 22.68
C THR A 116 -1.04 -33.87 24.08
N PHE A 117 -2.03 -33.06 24.46
CA PHE A 117 -2.18 -32.63 25.85
C PHE A 117 -3.65 -32.49 26.23
N CYS A 118 -3.97 -32.85 27.47
CA CYS A 118 -5.27 -32.59 28.07
C CYS A 118 -5.14 -31.38 29.00
N PRO A 119 -5.94 -30.31 28.84
CA PRO A 119 -5.95 -29.17 29.76
C PRO A 119 -6.23 -29.54 31.22
N TYR A 120 -6.92 -30.68 31.44
CA TYR A 120 -7.29 -31.18 32.76
C TYR A 120 -6.29 -32.22 33.31
N ASP A 121 -5.41 -32.74 32.46
CA ASP A 121 -4.36 -33.71 32.82
C ASP A 121 -3.11 -33.43 31.96
N LEU A 122 -2.34 -32.45 32.39
CA LEU A 122 -1.16 -31.96 31.69
C LEU A 122 0.01 -32.90 31.90
N ASN A 123 0.63 -33.34 30.81
CA ASN A 123 1.92 -34.01 30.87
C ASN A 123 3.03 -33.04 31.33
N ARG A 124 4.17 -33.60 31.76
CA ARG A 124 5.30 -32.84 32.31
C ARG A 124 5.81 -31.73 31.37
N GLU A 125 5.79 -31.99 30.07
CA GLU A 125 6.21 -31.02 29.05
C GLU A 125 5.24 -29.84 28.97
N ALA A 126 3.93 -30.10 28.97
CA ALA A 126 2.89 -29.08 28.96
C ALA A 126 2.89 -28.26 30.25
N VAL A 127 3.16 -28.87 31.41
CA VAL A 127 3.34 -28.16 32.69
C VAL A 127 4.50 -27.18 32.60
N GLN A 128 5.66 -27.63 32.12
CA GLN A 128 6.82 -26.78 31.95
C GLN A 128 6.54 -25.65 30.96
N ALA A 129 5.90 -25.98 29.83
CA ALA A 129 5.54 -25.01 28.81
C ALA A 129 4.55 -23.95 29.33
N ALA A 130 3.58 -24.34 30.15
CA ALA A 130 2.61 -23.45 30.77
C ALA A 130 3.25 -22.49 31.77
N ARG A 131 4.20 -22.99 32.58
CA ARG A 131 4.99 -22.17 33.53
C ARG A 131 5.86 -21.14 32.82
N GLU A 132 6.44 -21.49 31.68
CA GLU A 132 7.23 -20.54 30.86
C GLU A 132 6.38 -19.45 30.20
N LEU A 133 5.08 -19.72 29.96
CA LEU A 133 4.15 -18.75 29.36
C LEU A 133 3.65 -17.68 30.37
N GLY A 134 3.93 -17.84 31.67
CA GLY A 134 3.99 -16.72 32.63
C GLY A 134 3.69 -17.11 34.08
N PRO A 135 3.34 -16.14 34.95
CA PRO A 135 3.53 -16.27 36.40
C PRO A 135 2.76 -17.41 37.07
N ASP A 136 3.26 -17.77 38.26
CA ASP A 136 2.77 -18.81 39.15
C ASP A 136 1.25 -18.79 39.34
N GLY A 137 0.63 -19.97 39.43
CA GLY A 137 -0.80 -20.14 39.72
C GLY A 137 -1.71 -20.43 38.53
N VAL A 138 -1.16 -20.70 37.35
CA VAL A 138 -1.95 -21.16 36.17
C VAL A 138 -2.09 -22.68 36.12
N VAL A 139 -1.06 -23.39 36.56
CA VAL A 139 -1.13 -24.84 36.75
C VAL A 139 -1.54 -25.10 38.19
N ARG A 140 -2.60 -25.88 38.37
CA ARG A 140 -3.01 -26.41 39.66
C ARG A 140 -2.55 -27.86 39.73
N GLU A 141 -1.91 -28.22 40.82
CA GLU A 141 -1.60 -29.61 41.12
C GLU A 141 -2.58 -30.06 42.19
N ASP A 142 -3.31 -31.14 41.90
CA ASP A 142 -4.15 -31.78 42.89
C ASP A 142 -3.26 -32.49 43.92
N ALA A 143 -3.41 -32.13 45.20
CA ALA A 143 -2.59 -32.65 46.29
C ALA A 143 -2.81 -34.16 46.53
N GLU A 144 -3.96 -34.70 46.15
CA GLU A 144 -4.32 -36.10 46.39
C GLU A 144 -3.91 -37.00 45.22
N THR A 145 -4.11 -36.55 43.99
CA THR A 145 -3.83 -37.33 42.77
C THR A 145 -2.49 -37.02 42.14
N GLY A 146 -1.90 -35.86 42.47
CA GLY A 146 -0.67 -35.36 41.83
C GLY A 146 -0.87 -34.89 40.38
N VAL A 147 -2.13 -34.88 39.89
CA VAL A 147 -2.45 -34.49 38.51
C VAL A 147 -2.35 -32.97 38.38
N ALA A 148 -1.64 -32.54 37.34
CA ALA A 148 -1.48 -31.12 37.02
C ALA A 148 -2.52 -30.70 35.98
N SER A 149 -3.30 -29.66 36.25
CA SER A 149 -4.32 -29.14 35.34
C SER A 149 -4.18 -27.63 35.14
N LEU A 150 -4.70 -27.09 34.04
CA LEU A 150 -4.88 -25.65 33.88
C LEU A 150 -5.98 -25.13 34.81
N ASP A 151 -5.80 -23.93 35.35
CA ASP A 151 -6.80 -23.26 36.17
C ASP A 151 -8.05 -22.88 35.34
N ALA A 152 -9.14 -23.59 35.58
CA ALA A 152 -10.44 -23.36 34.95
C ALA A 152 -11.29 -22.26 35.64
N SER A 153 -10.83 -21.63 36.73
CA SER A 153 -11.57 -20.57 37.43
C SER A 153 -11.85 -19.34 36.57
N ASN A 154 -11.06 -19.10 35.52
CA ASN A 154 -11.34 -18.08 34.52
C ASN A 154 -11.37 -18.73 33.11
N PRO A 155 -12.54 -18.95 32.50
CA PRO A 155 -12.66 -19.70 31.25
C PRO A 155 -11.95 -19.01 30.08
N ARG A 156 -11.89 -17.67 30.05
CA ARG A 156 -11.17 -16.93 28.99
C ARG A 156 -9.66 -17.02 29.15
N ARG A 157 -9.15 -17.10 30.38
CA ARG A 157 -7.73 -17.33 30.66
C ARG A 157 -7.36 -18.78 30.32
N PHE A 158 -8.20 -19.74 30.71
CA PHE A 158 -8.05 -21.15 30.39
C PHE A 158 -7.91 -21.38 28.87
N LEU A 159 -8.84 -20.87 28.06
CA LEU A 159 -8.77 -21.02 26.59
C LEU A 159 -7.51 -20.39 25.99
N ARG A 160 -7.10 -19.20 26.47
CA ARG A 160 -5.86 -18.53 26.04
C ARG A 160 -4.61 -19.37 26.30
N TYR A 161 -4.57 -20.04 27.43
CA TYR A 161 -3.46 -20.90 27.80
C TYR A 161 -3.43 -22.17 26.96
N MET A 162 -4.59 -22.76 26.70
CA MET A 162 -4.72 -23.89 25.77
C MET A 162 -4.22 -23.51 24.37
N ASP A 163 -4.67 -22.37 23.84
CA ASP A 163 -4.20 -21.84 22.55
C ASP A 163 -2.68 -21.61 22.56
N SER A 164 -2.14 -21.00 23.61
CA SER A 164 -0.72 -20.68 23.71
C SER A 164 0.17 -21.92 23.83
N LEU A 165 -0.31 -22.98 24.49
CA LEU A 165 0.40 -24.27 24.55
C LEU A 165 0.46 -24.92 23.17
N ALA A 166 -0.67 -24.96 22.47
CA ALA A 166 -0.72 -25.46 21.10
C ALA A 166 0.19 -24.64 20.16
N TRP A 167 0.10 -23.31 20.19
CA TRP A 167 0.96 -22.44 19.37
C TRP A 167 2.43 -22.58 19.69
N LYS A 168 2.79 -22.72 20.96
CA LYS A 168 4.18 -22.95 21.37
C LYS A 168 4.74 -24.26 20.81
N HIS A 169 3.94 -25.32 20.82
CA HIS A 169 4.32 -26.60 20.22
C HIS A 169 4.47 -26.47 18.68
N LEU A 170 3.47 -25.88 18.02
CA LEU A 170 3.48 -25.63 16.57
C LEU A 170 4.64 -24.73 16.11
N ALA A 171 5.03 -23.76 16.93
CA ALA A 171 6.20 -22.93 16.67
C ALA A 171 7.50 -23.76 16.60
N GLY A 172 7.57 -24.92 17.25
CA GLY A 172 8.68 -25.86 17.11
C GLY A 172 8.76 -26.45 15.70
N HIS A 173 7.64 -26.94 15.17
CA HIS A 173 7.53 -27.47 13.81
C HIS A 173 7.84 -26.40 12.77
N LEU A 174 7.20 -25.22 12.89
CA LEU A 174 7.41 -24.10 11.98
C LEU A 174 8.87 -23.61 11.99
N ARG A 175 9.52 -23.61 13.17
CA ARG A 175 10.94 -23.27 13.26
C ARG A 175 11.82 -24.25 12.49
N GLY A 176 11.45 -25.53 12.46
CA GLY A 176 12.14 -26.56 11.68
C GLY A 176 12.21 -26.25 10.17
N ILE A 177 11.26 -25.47 9.65
CA ILE A 177 11.19 -25.05 8.25
C ILE A 177 11.52 -23.56 8.04
N GLY A 178 12.13 -22.92 9.04
CA GLY A 178 12.59 -21.52 8.96
C GLY A 178 11.51 -20.46 9.20
N ILE A 179 10.35 -20.84 9.77
CA ILE A 179 9.25 -19.92 10.07
C ILE A 179 9.22 -19.61 11.57
N ARG A 180 9.28 -18.32 11.90
CA ARG A 180 8.95 -17.80 13.23
C ARG A 180 7.45 -17.62 13.33
N LEU A 181 6.89 -18.11 14.43
CA LEU A 181 5.52 -17.85 14.85
C LEU A 181 5.55 -16.96 16.09
N THR A 182 4.69 -15.95 16.11
CA THR A 182 4.32 -15.19 17.31
C THR A 182 2.84 -15.30 17.52
N TRP A 183 2.45 -15.43 18.78
CA TRP A 183 1.07 -15.57 19.19
C TRP A 183 0.80 -14.68 20.40
N PRO A 184 -0.48 -14.35 20.65
CA PRO A 184 -0.84 -13.45 21.73
C PRO A 184 -0.42 -14.02 23.08
N ASN A 185 0.07 -13.15 23.95
CA ASN A 185 0.40 -13.54 25.32
C ASN A 185 -0.86 -14.02 26.06
N ALA A 186 -0.81 -15.22 26.65
CA ALA A 186 -1.95 -15.83 27.35
C ALA A 186 -2.54 -14.96 28.48
N HIS A 187 -1.75 -14.05 29.04
CA HIS A 187 -2.16 -13.14 30.11
C HIS A 187 -2.90 -11.91 29.62
N THR A 188 -2.52 -11.37 28.46
CA THR A 188 -3.08 -10.11 27.96
C THR A 188 -4.44 -10.38 27.31
N SER A 189 -5.42 -9.52 27.57
CA SER A 189 -6.73 -9.62 26.92
C SER A 189 -6.53 -9.43 25.41
N TYR A 190 -6.93 -10.45 24.65
CA TYR A 190 -6.75 -10.57 23.20
C TYR A 190 -6.92 -9.24 22.46
N ARG A 191 -5.81 -8.69 21.95
CA ARG A 191 -5.81 -7.61 20.94
C ARG A 191 -4.91 -7.90 19.75
N GLU A 192 -3.92 -8.76 19.92
CA GLU A 192 -2.94 -9.06 18.88
C GLU A 192 -3.37 -10.34 18.13
N PRO A 193 -3.25 -10.38 16.79
CA PRO A 193 -3.42 -11.61 16.02
C PRO A 193 -2.19 -12.51 16.13
N VAL A 194 -2.33 -13.78 15.72
CA VAL A 194 -1.18 -14.65 15.44
C VAL A 194 -0.46 -14.09 14.20
N ALA A 195 0.86 -14.01 14.24
CA ALA A 195 1.68 -13.52 13.14
C ALA A 195 2.89 -14.42 12.91
N TRP A 196 3.26 -14.62 11.66
CA TRP A 196 4.31 -15.55 11.27
C TRP A 196 5.14 -14.98 10.11
N TRP A 197 6.42 -15.31 10.08
CA TRP A 197 7.34 -14.83 9.05
C TRP A 197 8.55 -15.75 8.90
N LEU A 198 9.22 -15.69 7.75
CA LEU A 198 10.47 -16.37 7.50
C LEU A 198 11.63 -15.70 8.25
N GLU A 199 12.41 -16.48 8.98
CA GLU A 199 13.62 -16.00 9.67
C GLU A 199 14.88 -16.50 8.94
N HIS A 200 15.44 -15.61 8.12
CA HIS A 200 16.62 -15.83 7.29
C HIS A 200 17.91 -16.25 8.01
N GLU A 201 18.04 -15.99 9.32
CA GLU A 201 19.29 -16.18 10.07
C GLU A 201 19.34 -17.48 10.90
N GLN A 202 18.30 -18.31 10.92
CA GLN A 202 18.38 -19.55 11.71
C GLN A 202 19.29 -20.58 11.04
N PRO A 203 20.23 -21.20 11.79
CA PRO A 203 20.92 -22.38 11.30
C PRO A 203 19.88 -23.49 11.11
N SER A 204 19.89 -24.08 9.92
CA SER A 204 19.17 -25.31 9.60
C SER A 204 19.24 -26.31 10.76
N PRO A 205 18.17 -27.09 11.04
CA PRO A 205 18.34 -28.33 11.78
C PRO A 205 19.46 -29.15 11.11
N ALA A 206 20.34 -29.70 11.95
CA ALA A 206 21.72 -30.05 11.66
C ALA A 206 21.96 -31.15 10.58
N GLU A 207 20.96 -31.61 9.83
CA GLU A 207 21.11 -32.76 8.92
C GLU A 207 20.34 -32.65 7.59
N GLY A 208 19.87 -31.46 7.21
CA GLY A 208 19.26 -31.22 5.89
C GLY A 208 20.16 -30.43 4.94
N PRO A 209 20.17 -30.69 3.62
CA PRO A 209 20.78 -29.76 2.67
C PRO A 209 20.01 -28.45 2.78
N PHE A 210 20.62 -27.46 3.42
CA PHE A 210 20.09 -26.11 3.58
C PHE A 210 19.63 -25.63 2.20
N LEU A 211 18.32 -25.54 2.02
CA LEU A 211 17.69 -25.38 0.72
C LEU A 211 18.12 -24.03 0.15
N HIS A 212 19.00 -24.06 -0.86
CA HIS A 212 19.25 -22.93 -1.75
C HIS A 212 17.94 -22.22 -2.16
N ALA A 213 16.85 -22.99 -2.23
CA ALA A 213 15.49 -22.55 -2.46
C ALA A 213 14.94 -21.59 -1.38
N LEU A 214 15.16 -21.82 -0.08
CA LEU A 214 14.73 -20.93 1.01
C LEU A 214 15.50 -19.60 0.98
N HIS A 215 16.81 -19.64 0.80
CA HIS A 215 17.64 -18.45 0.65
C HIS A 215 17.23 -17.64 -0.60
N THR A 216 16.96 -18.32 -1.71
CA THR A 216 16.47 -17.71 -2.95
C THR A 216 15.09 -17.09 -2.76
N MET A 217 14.19 -17.75 -2.02
CA MET A 217 12.88 -17.20 -1.66
C MET A 217 13.01 -15.93 -0.82
N CYS A 218 13.84 -15.92 0.22
CA CYS A 218 14.09 -14.72 1.04
C CYS A 218 14.65 -13.56 0.20
N LEU A 219 15.63 -13.82 -0.66
CA LEU A 219 16.17 -12.80 -1.57
C LEU A 219 15.11 -12.28 -2.55
N ARG A 220 14.23 -13.16 -3.05
CA ARG A 220 13.11 -12.79 -3.93
C ARG A 220 12.09 -11.92 -3.21
N LEU A 221 11.73 -12.26 -1.96
CA LEU A 221 10.82 -11.49 -1.13
C LEU A 221 11.41 -10.10 -0.81
N GLU A 222 12.69 -10.04 -0.40
CA GLU A 222 13.36 -8.75 -0.18
C GLU A 222 13.43 -7.91 -1.46
N HIS A 223 13.70 -8.55 -2.61
CA HIS A 223 13.69 -7.87 -3.89
C HIS A 223 12.29 -7.35 -4.22
N SER A 224 11.24 -8.17 -4.05
CA SER A 224 9.85 -7.76 -4.25
C SER A 224 9.48 -6.60 -3.32
N GLU A 225 9.82 -6.66 -2.04
CA GLU A 225 9.56 -5.58 -1.09
C GLU A 225 10.27 -4.28 -1.49
N ARG A 226 11.52 -4.36 -1.96
CA ARG A 226 12.24 -3.19 -2.48
C ARG A 226 11.58 -2.65 -3.75
N VAL A 227 11.23 -3.52 -4.70
CA VAL A 227 10.56 -3.14 -5.95
C VAL A 227 9.17 -2.55 -5.68
N ASP A 228 8.40 -3.12 -4.76
CA ASP A 228 7.07 -2.65 -4.40
C ASP A 228 7.15 -1.34 -3.59
N SER A 229 8.15 -1.20 -2.73
CA SER A 229 8.46 0.07 -2.05
C SER A 229 8.82 1.16 -3.07
N ASP A 230 9.64 0.83 -4.06
CA ASP A 230 10.04 1.76 -5.12
C ASP A 230 8.87 2.12 -6.04
N ARG A 231 8.06 1.13 -6.46
CA ARG A 231 6.81 1.34 -7.21
C ARG A 231 5.83 2.21 -6.44
N LEU A 232 5.69 1.98 -5.13
CA LEU A 232 4.84 2.81 -4.27
C LEU A 232 5.36 4.24 -4.17
N ARG A 233 6.68 4.43 -3.99
CA ARG A 233 7.31 5.75 -3.98
C ARG A 233 7.10 6.49 -5.31
N GLU A 234 7.32 5.81 -6.44
CA GLU A 234 7.08 6.34 -7.78
C GLU A 234 5.60 6.72 -7.95
N TRP A 235 4.68 5.86 -7.53
CA TRP A 235 3.24 6.13 -7.58
C TRP A 235 2.82 7.35 -6.73
N ILE A 236 3.32 7.46 -5.50
CA ILE A 236 3.10 8.62 -4.63
C ILE A 236 3.61 9.89 -5.32
N LEU A 237 4.79 9.83 -5.95
CA LEU A 237 5.38 10.95 -6.66
C LEU A 237 4.56 11.36 -7.89
N ILE A 238 4.10 10.39 -8.69
CA ILE A 238 3.18 10.62 -9.82
C ILE A 238 1.90 11.32 -9.35
N LYS A 239 1.28 10.83 -8.27
CA LYS A 239 0.05 11.41 -7.71
C LYS A 239 0.27 12.83 -7.20
N THR A 240 1.40 13.06 -6.53
CA THR A 240 1.79 14.38 -6.01
C THR A 240 1.97 15.38 -7.14
N LEU A 241 2.71 15.03 -8.19
CA LEU A 241 2.90 15.88 -9.38
C LEU A 241 1.59 16.18 -10.10
N ARG A 242 0.72 15.17 -10.31
CA ARG A 242 -0.62 15.38 -10.90
C ARG A 242 -1.49 16.30 -10.05
N SER A 243 -1.47 16.11 -8.73
CA SER A 243 -2.20 16.97 -7.79
C SER A 243 -1.73 18.42 -7.88
N ALA A 244 -0.40 18.62 -7.86
CA ALA A 244 0.18 19.95 -7.88
C ALA A 244 -0.08 20.70 -9.20
N ARG A 245 -0.03 20.02 -10.36
CA ARG A 245 -0.45 20.62 -11.65
C ARG A 245 -1.90 21.08 -11.62
N ARG A 246 -2.81 20.26 -11.09
CA ARG A 246 -4.23 20.63 -10.95
C ARG A 246 -4.41 21.82 -9.99
N GLY A 247 -3.69 21.84 -8.87
CA GLY A 247 -3.69 22.97 -7.94
C GLY A 247 -3.21 24.26 -8.60
N GLN A 248 -2.09 24.18 -9.34
CA GLN A 248 -1.54 25.31 -10.11
C GLN A 248 -2.56 25.85 -11.12
N HIS A 249 -3.21 24.97 -11.88
CA HIS A 249 -4.25 25.35 -12.84
C HIS A 249 -5.45 26.02 -12.14
N ARG A 250 -5.98 25.42 -11.07
CA ARG A 250 -7.10 25.99 -10.28
C ARG A 250 -6.76 27.37 -9.73
N ALA A 251 -5.55 27.55 -9.22
CA ALA A 251 -5.09 28.83 -8.71
C ALA A 251 -5.02 29.88 -9.83
N ARG A 252 -4.47 29.54 -11.00
CA ARG A 252 -4.44 30.44 -12.18
C ARG A 252 -5.84 30.84 -12.65
N VAL A 253 -6.76 29.88 -12.72
CA VAL A 253 -8.16 30.14 -13.11
C VAL A 253 -8.83 31.10 -12.12
N ASN A 254 -8.70 30.85 -10.81
CA ASN A 254 -9.30 31.72 -9.80
C ASN A 254 -8.66 33.12 -9.76
N ILE A 255 -7.35 33.23 -9.87
CA ILE A 255 -6.66 34.54 -9.99
C ILE A 255 -7.21 35.31 -11.19
N THR A 256 -7.36 34.64 -12.34
CA THR A 256 -7.89 35.27 -13.56
C THR A 256 -9.33 35.73 -13.38
N ARG A 257 -10.18 34.88 -12.80
CA ARG A 257 -11.58 35.21 -12.48
C ARG A 257 -11.67 36.41 -11.54
N LEU A 258 -10.96 36.37 -10.41
CA LEU A 258 -10.96 37.44 -9.42
C LEU A 258 -10.41 38.77 -9.98
N ARG A 259 -9.41 38.72 -10.86
CA ARG A 259 -8.92 39.92 -11.58
C ARG A 259 -10.01 40.53 -12.47
N ARG A 260 -10.77 39.70 -13.21
CA ARG A 260 -11.90 40.17 -14.03
C ARG A 260 -12.99 40.81 -13.15
N GLU A 261 -13.39 40.13 -12.09
CA GLU A 261 -14.39 40.66 -11.15
C GLU A 261 -13.92 41.96 -10.47
N ALA A 262 -12.64 42.05 -10.09
CA ALA A 262 -12.05 43.26 -9.51
C ALA A 262 -12.09 44.45 -10.48
N ARG A 263 -11.84 44.24 -11.78
CA ARG A 263 -12.01 45.29 -12.79
C ARG A 263 -13.47 45.76 -12.87
N ALA A 264 -14.42 44.83 -12.92
CA ALA A 264 -15.85 45.16 -12.97
C ALA A 264 -16.31 45.93 -11.72
N ARG A 265 -15.87 45.53 -10.52
CA ARG A 265 -16.19 46.23 -9.26
C ARG A 265 -15.59 47.63 -9.21
N ARG A 266 -14.34 47.81 -9.66
CA ARG A 266 -13.69 49.11 -9.74
C ARG A 266 -14.41 50.04 -10.73
N ALA A 267 -14.79 49.55 -11.90
CA ALA A 267 -15.60 50.31 -12.86
C ALA A 267 -16.95 50.76 -12.25
N LYS A 268 -17.66 49.85 -11.58
CA LYS A 268 -18.93 50.17 -10.89
C LYS A 268 -18.74 51.15 -9.73
N LEU A 269 -17.62 51.09 -9.01
CA LEU A 269 -17.31 52.06 -7.96
C LEU A 269 -17.10 53.46 -8.54
N VAL A 270 -16.28 53.57 -9.59
CA VAL A 270 -16.00 54.84 -10.28
C VAL A 270 -17.29 55.48 -10.80
N ALA A 271 -18.12 54.70 -11.50
CA ALA A 271 -19.40 55.17 -12.01
C ALA A 271 -20.32 55.71 -10.90
N ARG A 272 -20.43 54.99 -9.77
CA ARG A 272 -21.25 55.43 -8.62
C ARG A 272 -20.72 56.69 -7.95
N MET A 273 -19.40 56.83 -7.80
CA MET A 273 -18.79 57.99 -7.15
C MET A 273 -18.96 59.25 -8.00
N PHE A 274 -18.76 59.15 -9.32
CA PHE A 274 -19.01 60.28 -10.22
C PHE A 274 -20.50 60.65 -10.30
N ALA A 275 -21.40 59.67 -10.33
CA ALA A 275 -22.85 59.94 -10.28
C ALA A 275 -23.27 60.68 -8.98
N ALA A 276 -22.54 60.48 -7.89
CA ALA A 276 -22.74 61.17 -6.62
C ALA A 276 -22.04 62.55 -6.56
N GLY A 277 -21.46 63.05 -7.66
CA GLY A 277 -20.78 64.35 -7.71
C GLY A 277 -19.38 64.36 -7.09
N ALA A 278 -18.76 63.20 -6.86
CA ALA A 278 -17.41 63.15 -6.29
C ALA A 278 -16.35 63.68 -7.28
N ASN A 279 -15.39 64.46 -6.77
CA ASN A 279 -14.24 64.90 -7.56
C ASN A 279 -13.25 63.76 -7.84
N VAL A 280 -12.36 63.98 -8.82
CA VAL A 280 -11.38 62.98 -9.30
C VAL A 280 -10.45 62.49 -8.18
N VAL A 281 -10.01 63.38 -7.29
CA VAL A 281 -9.10 63.02 -6.18
C VAL A 281 -9.77 62.04 -5.21
N THR A 282 -11.03 62.28 -4.89
CA THR A 282 -11.84 61.39 -4.04
C THR A 282 -12.04 60.03 -4.70
N VAL A 283 -12.33 59.99 -6.00
CA VAL A 283 -12.44 58.74 -6.77
C VAL A 283 -11.13 57.96 -6.77
N ALA A 284 -9.99 58.63 -6.97
CA ALA A 284 -8.67 58.01 -6.94
C ALA A 284 -8.37 57.36 -5.58
N ARG A 285 -8.64 58.06 -4.47
CA ARG A 285 -8.51 57.50 -3.11
C ARG A 285 -9.41 56.28 -2.90
N GLY A 286 -10.67 56.35 -3.37
CA GLY A 286 -11.60 55.24 -3.32
C GLY A 286 -11.13 54.01 -4.10
N LEU A 287 -10.57 54.22 -5.30
CA LEU A 287 -9.97 53.17 -6.12
C LEU A 287 -8.76 52.51 -5.45
N MET A 288 -7.89 53.27 -4.80
CA MET A 288 -6.72 52.74 -4.09
C MET A 288 -7.15 51.84 -2.92
N ARG A 289 -8.07 52.30 -2.08
CA ARG A 289 -8.65 51.48 -0.99
C ARG A 289 -9.35 50.22 -1.53
N ARG A 290 -10.02 50.32 -2.68
CA ARG A 290 -10.66 49.16 -3.31
C ARG A 290 -9.63 48.17 -3.83
N ARG A 291 -8.53 48.65 -4.41
CA ARG A 291 -7.43 47.82 -4.90
C ARG A 291 -6.80 47.01 -3.77
N GLU A 292 -6.58 47.63 -2.60
CA GLU A 292 -6.08 46.93 -1.41
C GLU A 292 -6.99 45.76 -1.03
N LYS A 293 -8.31 46.00 -0.94
CA LYS A 293 -9.30 44.93 -0.69
C LYS A 293 -9.33 43.87 -1.79
N ASP A 294 -9.20 44.26 -3.06
CA ASP A 294 -9.17 43.30 -4.16
C ASP A 294 -7.89 42.42 -4.12
N GLU A 295 -6.78 42.95 -3.61
CA GLU A 295 -5.53 42.21 -3.41
C GLU A 295 -5.62 41.19 -2.27
N GLU A 296 -6.35 41.50 -1.19
CA GLU A 296 -6.65 40.56 -0.11
C GLU A 296 -7.34 39.29 -0.65
N TYR A 297 -8.28 39.42 -1.59
CA TYR A 297 -8.93 38.26 -2.21
C TYR A 297 -7.99 37.44 -3.12
N LEU A 298 -6.96 38.07 -3.69
CA LEU A 298 -5.99 37.41 -4.57
C LEU A 298 -4.89 36.68 -3.77
N LEU A 299 -4.56 37.17 -2.59
CA LEU A 299 -3.44 36.68 -1.78
C LEU A 299 -3.49 35.16 -1.54
N PRO A 300 -4.61 34.54 -1.09
CA PRO A 300 -4.66 33.09 -0.87
C PRO A 300 -4.32 32.28 -2.11
N TRP A 301 -4.80 32.72 -3.29
CA TRP A 301 -4.56 32.01 -4.54
C TRP A 301 -3.14 32.20 -5.06
N ARG A 302 -2.49 33.33 -4.77
CA ARG A 302 -1.05 33.51 -5.08
C ARG A 302 -0.18 32.63 -4.19
N LEU A 303 -0.50 32.55 -2.90
CA LEU A 303 0.18 31.66 -1.97
C LEU A 303 0.02 30.20 -2.39
N GLU A 304 -1.19 29.80 -2.77
CA GLU A 304 -1.47 28.47 -3.30
C GLU A 304 -0.70 28.20 -4.61
N LEU A 305 -0.69 29.15 -5.53
CA LEU A 305 0.08 29.03 -6.78
C LEU A 305 1.58 28.83 -6.51
N ASN A 306 2.15 29.59 -5.58
CA ASN A 306 3.55 29.49 -5.18
C ASN A 306 3.83 28.14 -4.51
N ARG A 307 2.95 27.71 -3.60
CA ARG A 307 3.04 26.40 -2.93
C ARG A 307 3.07 25.27 -3.94
N GLN A 308 2.13 25.25 -4.87
CA GLN A 308 2.04 24.19 -5.88
C GLN A 308 3.22 24.22 -6.85
N THR A 309 3.74 25.41 -7.17
CA THR A 309 4.94 25.56 -8.00
C THR A 309 6.19 25.00 -7.29
N LYS A 310 6.32 25.21 -5.98
CA LYS A 310 7.41 24.63 -5.17
C LYS A 310 7.31 23.10 -5.12
N ILE A 311 6.12 22.55 -4.86
CA ILE A 311 5.87 21.10 -4.88
C ILE A 311 6.22 20.49 -6.24
N LEU A 312 5.85 21.15 -7.34
CA LEU A 312 6.21 20.68 -8.69
C LEU A 312 7.71 20.67 -8.90
N ARG A 313 8.41 21.74 -8.54
CA ARG A 313 9.87 21.85 -8.71
C ARG A 313 10.61 20.78 -7.90
N GLU A 314 10.23 20.60 -6.64
CA GLU A 314 10.83 19.58 -5.76
C GLU A 314 10.51 18.16 -6.24
N GLY A 315 9.25 17.90 -6.63
CA GLY A 315 8.84 16.61 -7.16
C GLY A 315 9.53 16.27 -8.49
N GLN A 316 9.73 17.25 -9.37
CA GLN A 316 10.45 17.07 -10.64
C GLN A 316 11.93 16.78 -10.43
N ALA A 317 12.58 17.42 -9.46
CA ALA A 317 13.99 17.18 -9.14
C ALA A 317 14.23 15.75 -8.62
N ARG A 318 13.22 15.10 -8.05
CA ARG A 318 13.29 13.73 -7.50
C ARG A 318 12.74 12.65 -8.43
N ALA A 319 12.10 13.04 -9.53
CA ALA A 319 11.36 12.11 -10.38
C ALA A 319 12.25 11.47 -11.45
N SER A 320 12.10 10.16 -11.62
CA SER A 320 12.64 9.44 -12.78
C SER A 320 11.94 9.91 -14.08
N PRO A 321 12.58 9.75 -15.26
CA PRO A 321 11.95 10.08 -16.55
C PRO A 321 10.60 9.39 -16.76
N ASN A 322 10.46 8.14 -16.31
CA ASN A 322 9.22 7.38 -16.35
C ASN A 322 8.12 8.03 -15.50
N VAL A 323 8.42 8.39 -14.25
CA VAL A 323 7.50 9.13 -13.37
C VAL A 323 7.07 10.45 -14.00
N LEU A 324 7.99 11.18 -14.62
CA LEU A 324 7.68 12.43 -15.31
C LEU A 324 6.73 12.20 -16.49
N ALA A 325 6.97 11.19 -17.32
CA ALA A 325 6.10 10.82 -18.44
C ALA A 325 4.69 10.44 -17.96
N GLN A 326 4.58 9.53 -16.99
CA GLN A 326 3.31 9.07 -16.44
C GLN A 326 2.55 10.18 -15.69
N SER A 327 3.26 11.13 -15.07
CA SER A 327 2.61 12.24 -14.37
C SER A 327 1.90 13.23 -15.29
N ARG A 328 2.21 13.24 -16.60
CA ARG A 328 1.53 14.12 -17.57
C ARG A 328 0.05 13.73 -17.63
N ILE A 329 -0.82 14.72 -17.53
CA ILE A 329 -2.26 14.52 -17.72
C ILE A 329 -2.43 14.48 -19.24
N ALA A 330 -2.79 13.32 -19.79
CA ALA A 330 -3.11 13.22 -21.21
C ALA A 330 -4.19 14.26 -21.53
N PRO A 331 -4.04 15.04 -22.63
CA PRO A 331 -5.12 15.89 -23.08
C PRO A 331 -6.34 14.99 -23.25
N ARG A 332 -7.43 15.28 -22.53
CA ARG A 332 -8.70 14.62 -22.81
C ARG A 332 -9.02 14.99 -24.26
N GLY A 333 -9.02 13.99 -25.15
CA GLY A 333 -9.55 14.17 -26.50
C GLY A 333 -10.96 14.72 -26.36
N PHE A 334 -11.17 15.93 -26.88
CA PHE A 334 -12.47 16.56 -26.97
C PHE A 334 -13.00 16.37 -28.38
#